data_AF-A0A832B3J4-F1
#
_entry.id   AF-A0A832B3J4-F1
#
_cell.length_a   1.000
_cell.length_b   1.000
_cell.length_c   1.000
_cell.angle_alpha   90.00
_cell.angle_beta   90.00
_cell.angle_gamma   90.00
#
_symmetry.space_group_name_H-M   'P 1'
#
loop_
_entity.id
_entity.type
_entity.pdbx_description
1 polymer ?
#
loop_
_entity_poly.entity_id
_entity_poly.type
_entity_poly.pdbx_seq_one_letter_code
_entity_poly.pdbx_strand_id
1 'polypeptide(L)'
;DTEAHEGAVDIMVHLMERIRAEFGVDTNVLNIGGGLGVRYRSDQRPPSFDAFAEAITSRLKMRLTEARLPWPVLQQEPGRAIVGEAGLTLYTAGAIKTVPIPQAPGHRTYVSVDGGMSDNPRPQLYDAVYEIIVANRAAEPCDREVAIAGKHCETDVLIWSAAAPEIQPGDIIAVQTTGAYNYSMASNYNRLPRPAVVLVENGRADLIVERENLEDLVRHDVTPARLRIHARRRRAGKAPGAALAD
;
A
#
# COMPACT_ATOMS: atom_id res chain seq x y z
N ASP A 1 13.47 5.08 16.90
CA ASP A 1 13.54 6.08 18.00
C ASP A 1 13.37 7.47 17.39
N THR A 2 13.67 8.52 18.13
CA THR A 2 13.65 9.93 17.68
C THR A 2 15.05 10.48 17.37
N GLU A 3 16.12 9.70 17.61
CA GLU A 3 17.50 10.20 17.62
C GLU A 3 17.92 10.79 16.27
N ALA A 4 17.56 10.13 15.17
CA ALA A 4 17.86 10.62 13.83
C ALA A 4 17.19 11.96 13.53
N HIS A 5 15.96 12.16 14.01
CA HIS A 5 15.23 13.41 13.84
C HIS A 5 15.77 14.53 14.74
N GLU A 6 16.20 14.20 15.96
CA GLU A 6 16.91 15.14 16.84
C GLU A 6 18.26 15.58 16.22
N GLY A 7 18.99 14.66 15.61
CA GLY A 7 20.20 14.96 14.84
C GLY A 7 19.91 15.84 13.61
N ALA A 8 18.78 15.62 12.93
CA ALA A 8 18.36 16.49 11.84
C ALA A 8 18.06 17.92 12.33
N VAL A 9 17.42 18.08 13.50
CA VAL A 9 17.22 19.39 14.13
C VAL A 9 18.55 20.10 14.35
N ASP A 10 19.57 19.41 14.85
CA ASP A 10 20.90 19.98 15.06
C ASP A 10 21.52 20.53 13.77
N ILE A 11 21.44 19.75 12.69
CA ILE A 11 21.95 20.13 11.37
C ILE A 11 21.20 21.35 10.83
N MET A 12 19.88 21.36 10.98
CA MET A 12 19.04 22.44 10.47
C MET A 12 19.26 23.75 11.23
N VAL A 13 19.36 23.72 12.56
CA VAL A 13 19.65 24.92 13.35
C VAL A 13 21.03 25.47 12.99
N HIS A 14 22.03 24.61 12.80
CA HIS A 14 23.35 25.04 12.35
C HIS A 14 23.30 25.73 10.97
N LEU A 15 22.47 25.23 10.05
CA LEU A 15 22.23 25.89 8.77
C LEU A 15 21.56 27.26 8.95
N MET A 16 20.58 27.38 9.85
CA MET A 16 19.93 28.66 10.18
C MET A 16 20.94 29.69 10.71
N GLU A 17 21.87 29.28 11.59
CA GLU A 17 22.95 30.15 12.09
C GLU A 17 23.80 30.69 10.96
N ARG A 18 24.21 29.81 10.03
CA ARG A 18 25.02 30.18 8.88
C ARG A 18 24.30 31.17 7.96
N ILE A 19 23.02 30.92 7.67
CA ILE A 19 22.21 31.82 6.85
C ILE A 19 22.13 33.21 7.49
N ARG A 20 21.90 33.29 8.80
CA ARG A 20 21.85 34.56 9.51
C ARG A 20 23.19 35.28 9.53
N ALA A 21 24.28 34.56 9.77
CA ALA A 21 25.63 35.12 9.83
C ALA A 21 26.09 35.66 8.46
N GLU A 22 25.78 34.95 7.38
CA GLU A 22 26.25 35.28 6.04
C GLU A 22 25.36 36.32 5.35
N PHE A 23 24.04 36.26 5.57
CA PHE A 23 23.07 37.07 4.83
C PHE A 23 22.26 38.04 5.70
N GLY A 24 22.35 37.96 7.03
CA GLY A 24 21.56 38.80 7.94
C GLY A 24 20.06 38.47 7.94
N VAL A 25 19.68 37.27 7.48
CA VAL A 25 18.29 36.83 7.35
C VAL A 25 17.94 35.84 8.44
N ASP A 26 16.83 36.09 9.14
CA ASP A 26 16.23 35.15 10.07
C ASP A 26 15.28 34.18 9.32
N THR A 27 15.42 32.89 9.58
CA THR A 27 14.56 31.84 9.03
C THR A 27 13.32 31.67 9.89
N ASN A 28 12.18 32.15 9.40
CA ASN A 28 10.91 32.15 10.15
C ASN A 28 10.14 30.83 10.11
N VAL A 29 10.52 29.89 9.25
CA VAL A 29 9.89 28.58 9.10
C VAL A 29 10.98 27.52 9.07
N LEU A 30 10.78 26.46 9.85
CA LEU A 30 11.62 25.27 9.83
C LEU A 30 10.72 24.06 9.57
N ASN A 31 10.83 23.49 8.37
CA ASN A 31 10.17 22.24 8.02
C ASN A 31 11.18 21.10 8.19
N ILE A 32 10.83 20.12 9.03
CA ILE A 32 11.67 18.96 9.34
C ILE A 32 11.16 17.67 8.67
N GLY A 33 10.28 17.82 7.66
CA GLY A 33 9.72 16.73 6.89
C GLY A 33 8.80 15.83 7.72
N GLY A 34 8.64 14.59 7.27
CA GLY A 34 7.85 13.57 7.96
C GLY A 34 8.72 12.51 8.65
N GLY A 35 8.39 11.24 8.38
CA GLY A 35 9.23 10.11 8.81
C GLY A 35 8.85 9.49 10.15
N LEU A 36 7.77 9.93 10.79
CA LEU A 36 7.22 9.18 11.93
C LEU A 36 6.85 7.74 11.49
N GLY A 37 7.29 6.78 12.30
CA GLY A 37 7.08 5.36 12.07
C GLY A 37 5.63 4.94 12.29
N VAL A 38 5.28 3.79 11.73
CA VAL A 38 4.03 3.07 12.04
C VAL A 38 4.39 1.63 12.37
N ARG A 39 3.46 0.94 13.00
CA ARG A 39 3.60 -0.47 13.33
C ARG A 39 3.13 -1.34 12.16
N TYR A 40 4.06 -2.07 11.55
CA TYR A 40 3.74 -3.12 10.55
C TYR A 40 3.69 -4.52 11.17
N ARG A 41 4.40 -4.71 12.28
CA ARG A 41 4.43 -5.95 13.05
C ARG A 41 4.17 -5.71 14.52
N SER A 42 3.58 -6.69 15.18
CA SER A 42 3.23 -6.70 16.60
C SER A 42 4.41 -6.53 17.56
N ASP A 43 5.65 -6.75 17.12
CA ASP A 43 6.89 -6.52 17.89
C ASP A 43 7.38 -5.06 17.83
N GLN A 44 6.90 -4.27 16.86
CA GLN A 44 7.35 -2.89 16.66
C GLN A 44 6.63 -1.91 17.60
N ARG A 45 7.38 -0.92 18.09
CA ARG A 45 6.91 0.13 19.01
C ARG A 45 7.38 1.50 18.50
N PRO A 46 6.76 2.07 17.45
CA PRO A 46 7.07 3.45 17.04
C PRO A 46 6.74 4.43 18.18
N PRO A 47 7.44 5.57 18.28
CA PRO A 47 7.10 6.60 19.25
C PRO A 47 5.68 7.14 19.00
N SER A 48 4.99 7.55 20.06
CA SER A 48 3.71 8.26 19.91
C SER A 48 3.94 9.65 19.30
N PHE A 49 2.89 10.25 18.76
CA PHE A 49 2.93 11.63 18.27
C PHE A 49 3.42 12.59 19.35
N ASP A 50 2.95 12.44 20.59
CA ASP A 50 3.35 13.29 21.72
C ASP A 50 4.83 13.10 22.06
N ALA A 51 5.30 11.86 22.17
CA ALA A 51 6.70 11.57 22.49
C ALA A 51 7.64 12.10 21.39
N PHE A 52 7.24 11.95 20.13
CA PHE A 52 7.97 12.49 19.00
C PHE A 52 7.99 14.02 19.03
N ALA A 53 6.83 14.67 19.20
CA ALA A 53 6.72 16.12 19.27
C ALA A 53 7.55 16.70 20.42
N GLU A 54 7.50 16.09 21.60
CA GLU A 54 8.28 16.50 22.76
C GLU A 54 9.78 16.42 22.48
N ALA A 55 10.28 15.28 21.97
CA ALA A 55 11.70 15.10 21.67
C ALA A 55 12.23 16.17 20.71
N ILE A 56 11.50 16.41 19.62
CA ILE A 56 11.89 17.38 18.59
C ILE A 56 11.83 18.82 19.10
N THR A 57 10.72 19.20 19.75
CA THR A 57 10.54 20.57 20.22
C THR A 57 11.49 20.90 21.37
N SER A 58 11.78 19.95 22.26
CA SER A 58 12.79 20.10 23.30
C SER A 58 14.20 20.25 22.73
N ARG A 59 14.59 19.42 21.74
CA ARG A 59 15.88 19.56 21.07
C ARG A 59 16.00 20.90 20.33
N LEU A 60 14.97 21.29 19.58
CA LEU A 60 14.93 22.54 18.84
C LEU A 60 15.06 23.75 19.77
N LYS A 61 14.30 23.76 20.88
CA LYS A 61 14.35 24.80 21.90
C LYS A 61 15.76 25.02 22.44
N MET A 62 16.43 23.92 22.79
CA MET A 62 17.78 23.93 23.32
C MET A 62 18.74 24.56 22.31
N ARG A 63 18.75 24.07 21.06
CA ARG A 63 19.65 24.53 20.01
C ARG A 63 19.42 25.99 19.60
N LEU A 64 18.16 26.42 19.47
CA LEU A 64 17.85 27.83 19.15
C LEU A 64 18.31 28.78 20.25
N THR A 65 18.20 28.37 21.52
CA THR A 65 18.65 29.16 22.68
C THR A 65 20.16 29.32 22.67
N GLU A 66 20.91 28.23 22.45
CA GLU A 66 22.37 28.25 22.32
C GLU A 66 22.83 29.16 21.16
N ALA A 67 22.17 29.04 20.02
CA ALA A 67 22.44 29.80 18.80
C ALA A 67 21.95 31.26 18.84
N ARG A 68 21.18 31.64 19.87
CA ARG A 68 20.49 32.95 19.99
C ARG A 68 19.66 33.30 18.75
N LEU A 69 19.02 32.28 18.17
CA LEU A 69 18.12 32.42 17.03
C LEU A 69 16.68 32.63 17.49
N PRO A 70 15.86 33.38 16.73
CA PRO A 70 14.43 33.46 17.00
C PRO A 70 13.74 32.11 16.78
N TRP A 71 12.56 31.95 17.37
CA TRP A 71 11.74 30.77 17.18
C TRP A 71 11.08 30.76 15.80
N PRO A 72 11.31 29.73 14.97
CA PRO A 72 10.58 29.57 13.73
C PRO A 72 9.21 28.91 13.97
N VAL A 73 8.32 29.03 13.00
CA VAL A 73 7.19 28.10 12.86
C VAL A 73 7.75 26.73 12.49
N LEU A 74 7.52 25.73 13.34
CA LEU A 74 7.90 24.35 13.08
C LEU A 74 6.83 23.66 12.22
N GLN A 75 7.24 23.03 11.12
CA GLN A 75 6.39 22.27 10.22
C GLN A 75 6.82 20.80 10.12
N GLN A 76 5.84 19.93 9.91
CA GLN A 76 5.96 18.48 9.83
C GLN A 76 5.07 17.97 8.69
N GLU A 77 5.51 16.90 8.02
CA GLU A 77 4.86 16.33 6.82
C GLU A 77 4.53 14.83 6.99
N PRO A 78 3.72 14.45 8.01
CA PRO A 78 3.40 13.06 8.24
C PRO A 78 2.42 12.54 7.17
N GLY A 79 2.88 11.62 6.32
CA GLY A 79 2.01 10.84 5.44
C GLY A 79 1.64 9.52 6.10
N ARG A 80 2.58 8.59 6.08
CA ARG A 80 2.42 7.22 6.58
C ARG A 80 1.90 7.14 8.02
N ALA A 81 2.34 8.02 8.91
CA ALA A 81 1.91 8.01 10.31
C ALA A 81 0.43 8.36 10.49
N ILE A 82 -0.18 9.10 9.56
CA ILE A 82 -1.61 9.43 9.61
C ILE A 82 -2.44 8.28 9.05
N VAL A 83 -2.09 7.79 7.85
CA VAL A 83 -2.97 6.90 7.09
C VAL A 83 -2.57 5.43 7.13
N GLY A 84 -1.35 5.10 7.55
CA GLY A 84 -0.79 3.75 7.47
C GLY A 84 -1.61 2.72 8.22
N GLU A 85 -1.81 2.92 9.53
CA GLU A 85 -2.55 2.01 10.41
C GLU A 85 -4.09 2.17 10.27
N ALA A 86 -4.55 3.22 9.61
CA ALA A 86 -5.97 3.44 9.34
C ALA A 86 -6.51 2.53 8.21
N GLY A 87 -5.64 1.98 7.37
CA GLY A 87 -6.00 1.13 6.24
C GLY A 87 -5.45 -0.30 6.36
N LEU A 88 -6.24 -1.25 5.87
CA LEU A 88 -5.85 -2.65 5.66
C LEU A 88 -6.36 -3.11 4.28
N THR A 89 -5.75 -4.17 3.73
CA THR A 89 -6.15 -4.75 2.45
C THR A 89 -6.74 -6.12 2.68
N LEU A 90 -7.98 -6.32 2.22
CA LEU A 90 -8.66 -7.61 2.26
C LEU A 90 -8.41 -8.37 0.95
N TYR A 91 -8.10 -9.64 1.09
CA TYR A 91 -7.99 -10.58 -0.01
C TYR A 91 -8.82 -11.83 0.24
N THR A 92 -9.19 -12.53 -0.82
CA THR A 92 -9.75 -13.88 -0.76
C THR A 92 -8.63 -14.91 -0.93
N ALA A 93 -8.54 -15.86 -0.01
CA ALA A 93 -7.62 -17.00 -0.13
C ALA A 93 -8.06 -17.93 -1.29
N GLY A 94 -7.11 -18.33 -2.11
CA GLY A 94 -7.30 -19.19 -3.27
C GLY A 94 -6.62 -20.55 -3.09
N ALA A 95 -5.81 -20.94 -4.07
CA ALA A 95 -5.04 -22.17 -4.04
C ALA A 95 -4.03 -22.19 -2.88
N ILE A 96 -3.92 -23.35 -2.23
CA ILE A 96 -2.98 -23.60 -1.14
C ILE A 96 -2.07 -24.75 -1.56
N LYS A 97 -0.75 -24.55 -1.47
CA LYS A 97 0.24 -25.54 -1.90
C LYS A 97 1.40 -25.63 -0.92
N THR A 98 1.72 -26.85 -0.49
CA THR A 98 2.95 -27.15 0.25
C THR A 98 4.05 -27.50 -0.74
N VAL A 99 5.15 -26.74 -0.69
CA VAL A 99 6.29 -26.87 -1.61
C VAL A 99 7.54 -27.23 -0.82
N PRO A 100 8.30 -28.27 -1.22
CA PRO A 100 9.59 -28.57 -0.60
C PRO A 100 10.58 -27.41 -0.75
N ILE A 101 11.31 -27.09 0.32
CA ILE A 101 12.35 -26.06 0.31
C ILE A 101 13.62 -26.60 0.99
N PRO A 102 14.83 -26.13 0.62
CA PRO A 102 16.07 -26.64 1.20
C PRO A 102 16.29 -26.17 2.65
N GLN A 103 15.64 -25.09 3.08
CA GLN A 103 15.72 -24.59 4.46
C GLN A 103 14.74 -25.34 5.38
N ALA A 104 15.07 -25.47 6.67
CA ALA A 104 14.12 -25.96 7.67
C ALA A 104 12.82 -25.13 7.68
N PRO A 105 11.63 -25.74 7.78
CA PRO A 105 11.35 -27.14 8.13
C PRO A 105 11.37 -28.15 6.95
N GLY A 106 11.90 -27.77 5.78
CA GLY A 106 11.99 -28.63 4.59
C GLY A 106 10.81 -28.49 3.62
N HIS A 107 9.79 -27.72 4.02
CA HIS A 107 8.67 -27.34 3.19
C HIS A 107 8.15 -25.95 3.56
N ARG A 108 7.38 -25.34 2.66
CA ARG A 108 6.67 -24.08 2.89
C ARG A 108 5.28 -24.18 2.28
N THR A 109 4.28 -23.78 3.05
CA THR A 109 2.90 -23.67 2.58
C THR A 109 2.70 -22.29 2.00
N TYR A 110 2.30 -22.23 0.72
CA TYR A 110 1.93 -21.00 0.02
C TYR A 110 0.41 -20.92 -0.06
N VAL A 111 -0.15 -19.77 0.30
CA VAL A 111 -1.55 -19.40 0.12
C VAL A 111 -1.60 -18.31 -0.95
N SER A 112 -2.20 -18.62 -2.10
CA SER A 112 -2.41 -17.62 -3.14
C SER A 112 -3.57 -16.70 -2.76
N VAL A 113 -3.50 -15.41 -3.06
CA VAL A 113 -4.58 -14.44 -2.86
C VAL A 113 -5.02 -13.78 -4.17
N ASP A 114 -6.19 -13.16 -4.16
CA ASP A 114 -6.81 -12.55 -5.34
C ASP A 114 -6.26 -11.16 -5.73
N GLY A 115 -5.15 -10.73 -5.12
CA GLY A 115 -4.36 -9.54 -5.48
C GLY A 115 -2.87 -9.87 -5.65
N GLY A 116 -1.99 -8.98 -5.19
CA GLY A 116 -0.55 -9.18 -5.20
C GLY A 116 0.25 -7.88 -5.36
N MET A 117 1.40 -7.97 -6.01
CA MET A 117 2.29 -6.82 -6.25
C MET A 117 1.63 -5.66 -7.02
N SER A 118 0.54 -5.91 -7.77
CA SER A 118 -0.23 -4.84 -8.43
C SER A 118 -0.83 -3.85 -7.44
N ASP A 119 -1.27 -4.30 -6.27
CA ASP A 119 -1.93 -3.47 -5.26
C ASP A 119 -1.06 -3.25 -4.02
N ASN A 120 -0.05 -4.09 -3.80
CA ASN A 120 0.99 -3.89 -2.79
C ASN A 120 2.38 -4.25 -3.34
N PRO A 121 3.05 -3.35 -4.07
CA PRO A 121 4.39 -3.62 -4.62
C PRO A 121 5.51 -3.49 -3.56
N ARG A 122 5.18 -3.09 -2.33
CA ARG A 122 6.16 -2.71 -1.31
C ARG A 122 7.05 -3.86 -0.82
N PRO A 123 6.58 -5.12 -0.70
CA PRO A 123 7.44 -6.24 -0.40
C PRO A 123 8.54 -6.42 -1.44
N GLN A 124 8.20 -6.30 -2.74
CA GLN A 124 9.17 -6.45 -3.84
C GLN A 124 10.10 -5.24 -4.00
N LEU A 125 9.63 -4.03 -3.69
CA LEU A 125 10.40 -2.80 -3.89
C LEU A 125 11.26 -2.40 -2.69
N TYR A 126 10.82 -2.72 -1.48
CA TYR A 126 11.38 -2.18 -0.23
C TYR A 126 11.57 -3.22 0.86
N ASP A 127 11.41 -4.51 0.55
CA ASP A 127 11.41 -5.60 1.53
C ASP A 127 10.43 -5.32 2.70
N ALA A 128 9.32 -4.65 2.38
CA ALA A 128 8.32 -4.29 3.39
C ALA A 128 7.69 -5.55 3.99
N VAL A 129 7.65 -5.59 5.32
CA VAL A 129 7.05 -6.67 6.09
C VAL A 129 5.63 -6.30 6.53
N TYR A 130 4.76 -7.29 6.65
CA TYR A 130 3.39 -7.12 7.07
C TYR A 130 2.93 -8.30 7.93
N GLU A 131 1.91 -8.07 8.74
CA GLU A 131 1.15 -9.11 9.44
C GLU A 131 -0.23 -9.28 8.82
N ILE A 132 -0.80 -10.47 9.01
CA ILE A 132 -2.16 -10.78 8.59
C ILE A 132 -3.04 -11.15 9.77
N ILE A 133 -4.35 -11.02 9.56
CA ILE A 133 -5.37 -11.76 10.31
C ILE A 133 -6.28 -12.48 9.31
N VAL A 134 -6.80 -13.64 9.69
CA VAL A 134 -7.91 -14.28 8.95
C VAL A 134 -9.19 -13.60 9.41
N ALA A 135 -9.65 -12.59 8.68
CA ALA A 135 -10.65 -11.62 9.14
C ALA A 135 -12.00 -12.26 9.51
N ASN A 136 -12.42 -13.29 8.77
CA ASN A 136 -13.64 -14.05 9.06
C ASN A 136 -13.51 -15.00 10.27
N ARG A 137 -12.29 -15.18 10.81
CA ARG A 137 -11.95 -16.08 11.93
C ARG A 137 -10.89 -15.46 12.85
N ALA A 138 -11.00 -14.14 13.09
CA ALA A 138 -9.92 -13.34 13.66
C ALA A 138 -9.50 -13.70 15.11
N ALA A 139 -10.33 -14.45 15.83
CA ALA A 139 -10.06 -14.89 17.20
C ALA A 139 -9.34 -16.24 17.28
N GLU A 140 -9.15 -16.94 16.16
CA GLU A 140 -8.46 -18.23 16.16
C GLU A 140 -6.96 -18.08 16.42
N PRO A 141 -6.35 -18.95 17.24
CA PRO A 141 -4.93 -18.90 17.52
C PRO A 141 -4.12 -19.27 16.27
N CYS A 142 -3.03 -18.54 16.04
CA CYS A 142 -2.10 -18.89 14.97
C CYS A 142 -1.20 -20.05 15.38
N ASP A 143 -1.33 -21.19 14.71
CA ASP A 143 -0.54 -22.41 14.95
C ASP A 143 0.25 -22.88 13.70
N ARG A 144 0.16 -22.12 12.60
CA ARG A 144 0.89 -22.35 11.34
C ARG A 144 1.72 -21.13 10.97
N GLU A 145 2.78 -21.41 10.21
CA GLU A 145 3.51 -20.41 9.43
C GLU A 145 3.29 -20.69 7.95
N VAL A 146 2.85 -19.67 7.21
CA VAL A 146 2.57 -19.76 5.77
C VAL A 146 3.16 -18.57 5.02
N ALA A 147 3.37 -18.73 3.71
CA ALA A 147 3.67 -17.61 2.82
C ALA A 147 2.39 -17.17 2.10
N ILE A 148 2.19 -15.85 2.00
CA ILE A 148 1.09 -15.25 1.25
C ILE A 148 1.64 -14.77 -0.08
N ALA A 149 1.11 -15.32 -1.17
CA ALA A 149 1.52 -14.99 -2.54
C ALA A 149 0.34 -14.43 -3.32
N GLY A 150 0.56 -13.42 -4.17
CA GLY A 150 -0.45 -12.96 -5.10
C GLY A 150 -0.55 -13.85 -6.34
N LYS A 151 -1.31 -13.38 -7.33
CA LYS A 151 -1.68 -14.16 -8.53
C LYS A 151 -0.94 -13.76 -9.81
N HIS A 152 0.09 -12.92 -9.72
CA HIS A 152 0.84 -12.50 -10.90
C HIS A 152 1.75 -13.62 -11.43
N CYS A 153 2.09 -13.55 -12.71
CA CYS A 153 2.97 -14.52 -13.37
C CYS A 153 4.47 -14.25 -13.10
N GLU A 154 4.79 -13.80 -11.89
CA GLU A 154 6.14 -13.48 -11.44
C GLU A 154 6.29 -13.87 -9.96
N THR A 155 7.48 -13.69 -9.38
CA THR A 155 7.68 -13.90 -7.94
C THR A 155 6.92 -12.84 -7.15
N ASP A 156 5.67 -13.16 -6.84
CA ASP A 156 4.69 -12.29 -6.21
C ASP A 156 4.39 -12.78 -4.79
N VAL A 157 5.39 -12.73 -3.91
CA VAL A 157 5.22 -13.09 -2.49
C VAL A 157 5.06 -11.83 -1.66
N LEU A 158 3.86 -11.62 -1.12
CA LEU A 158 3.55 -10.48 -0.27
C LEU A 158 4.17 -10.64 1.13
N ILE A 159 4.14 -11.86 1.68
CA ILE A 159 4.64 -12.17 3.01
C ILE A 159 5.27 -13.56 3.00
N TRP A 160 6.54 -13.66 3.38
CA TRP A 160 7.29 -14.93 3.34
C TRP A 160 7.04 -15.84 4.55
N SER A 161 6.73 -15.25 5.70
CA SER A 161 6.41 -15.93 6.95
C SER A 161 5.29 -15.14 7.64
N ALA A 162 4.08 -15.68 7.60
CA ALA A 162 2.91 -15.16 8.26
C ALA A 162 2.42 -16.19 9.28
N ALA A 163 2.26 -15.77 10.53
CA ALA A 163 1.59 -16.56 11.55
C ALA A 163 0.08 -16.55 11.27
N ALA A 164 -0.52 -17.72 11.10
CA ALA A 164 -1.95 -17.86 10.82
C ALA A 164 -2.52 -19.15 11.45
N PRO A 165 -3.84 -19.24 11.67
CA PRO A 165 -4.50 -20.53 11.81
C PRO A 165 -4.43 -21.30 10.48
N GLU A 166 -4.97 -22.53 10.44
CA GLU A 166 -5.13 -23.24 9.17
C GLU A 166 -6.05 -22.47 8.21
N ILE A 167 -5.48 -21.92 7.13
CA ILE A 167 -6.21 -21.19 6.10
C ILE A 167 -6.85 -22.16 5.11
N GLN A 168 -8.08 -21.87 4.70
CA GLN A 168 -8.83 -22.59 3.69
C GLN A 168 -9.11 -21.69 2.48
N PRO A 169 -9.28 -22.26 1.27
CA PRO A 169 -9.77 -21.49 0.13
C PRO A 169 -11.11 -20.81 0.46
N GLY A 170 -11.22 -19.53 0.12
CA GLY A 170 -12.39 -18.69 0.42
C GLY A 170 -12.30 -17.89 1.73
N ASP A 171 -11.31 -18.14 2.60
CA ASP A 171 -11.07 -17.27 3.75
C ASP A 171 -10.72 -15.84 3.34
N ILE A 172 -11.05 -14.88 4.22
CA ILE A 172 -10.71 -13.48 4.03
C ILE A 172 -9.42 -13.17 4.78
N ILE A 173 -8.36 -12.84 4.04
CA ILE A 173 -7.07 -12.46 4.59
C ILE A 173 -6.98 -10.95 4.64
N ALA A 174 -6.83 -10.38 5.84
CA ALA A 174 -6.58 -8.95 6.01
C ALA A 174 -5.09 -8.73 6.25
N VAL A 175 -4.41 -8.10 5.29
CA VAL A 175 -3.04 -7.59 5.46
C VAL A 175 -3.13 -6.23 6.14
N GLN A 176 -2.49 -6.10 7.31
CA GLN A 176 -2.57 -4.92 8.15
C GLN A 176 -1.65 -3.79 7.67
N THR A 177 -1.94 -2.54 8.07
CA THR A 177 -1.08 -1.36 7.85
C THR A 177 -0.78 -1.08 6.37
N THR A 178 -1.79 -1.16 5.51
CA THR A 178 -1.68 -0.92 4.07
C THR A 178 -2.27 0.42 3.62
N GLY A 179 -2.69 1.29 4.54
CA GLY A 179 -3.31 2.57 4.18
C GLY A 179 -2.34 3.58 3.56
N ALA A 180 -1.03 3.37 3.70
CA ALA A 180 -0.01 4.24 3.11
C ALA A 180 0.72 3.55 1.95
N TYR A 181 0.88 4.28 0.85
CA TYR A 181 1.68 3.89 -0.32
C TYR A 181 1.15 2.72 -1.16
N ASN A 182 0.36 1.79 -0.61
CA ASN A 182 -0.15 0.64 -1.37
C ASN A 182 -1.02 1.07 -2.56
N TYR A 183 -2.19 1.66 -2.29
CA TYR A 183 -3.10 2.09 -3.36
C TYR A 183 -2.47 3.13 -4.30
N SER A 184 -1.71 4.08 -3.77
CA SER A 184 -1.05 5.11 -4.58
C SER A 184 0.03 4.54 -5.50
N MET A 185 0.61 3.38 -5.17
CA MET A 185 1.57 2.67 -6.01
C MET A 185 0.92 1.56 -6.83
N ALA A 186 -0.41 1.46 -6.82
CA ALA A 186 -1.10 0.39 -7.51
C ALA A 186 -0.93 0.48 -9.03
N SER A 187 -0.75 -0.66 -9.69
CA SER A 187 -0.54 -0.80 -11.13
C SER A 187 -1.54 -1.79 -11.74
N ASN A 188 -1.56 -1.85 -13.07
CA ASN A 188 -2.33 -2.84 -13.81
C ASN A 188 -1.43 -3.96 -14.35
N TYR A 189 -0.43 -4.40 -13.58
CA TYR A 189 0.41 -5.53 -13.98
C TYR A 189 -0.48 -6.76 -14.24
N ASN A 190 -0.17 -7.51 -15.31
CA ASN A 190 -1.03 -8.55 -15.88
C ASN A 190 -2.48 -8.11 -16.21
N ARG A 191 -2.73 -6.82 -16.46
CA ARG A 191 -4.08 -6.25 -16.69
C ARG A 191 -5.04 -6.53 -15.53
N LEU A 192 -4.53 -6.61 -14.30
CA LEU A 192 -5.40 -6.67 -13.13
C LEU A 192 -5.98 -5.27 -12.82
N PRO A 193 -7.28 -5.17 -12.50
CA PRO A 193 -7.89 -3.90 -12.12
C PRO A 193 -7.40 -3.47 -10.74
N ARG A 194 -7.16 -2.16 -10.56
CA ARG A 194 -6.94 -1.59 -9.23
C ARG A 194 -8.15 -1.87 -8.33
N PRO A 195 -7.93 -2.16 -7.03
CA PRO A 195 -8.99 -2.54 -6.11
C PRO A 195 -9.95 -1.38 -5.81
N ALA A 196 -11.11 -1.69 -5.25
CA ALA A 196 -11.95 -0.68 -4.61
C ALA A 196 -11.33 -0.23 -3.28
N VAL A 197 -11.68 0.96 -2.82
CA VAL A 197 -11.39 1.44 -1.46
C VAL A 197 -12.70 1.76 -0.76
N VAL A 198 -12.87 1.23 0.45
CA VAL A 198 -14.07 1.37 1.27
C VAL A 198 -13.69 2.06 2.58
N LEU A 199 -14.42 3.10 2.93
CA LEU A 199 -14.35 3.75 4.24
C LEU A 199 -15.32 3.05 5.18
N VAL A 200 -14.85 2.68 6.37
CA VAL A 200 -15.69 2.07 7.41
C VAL A 200 -15.65 2.93 8.66
N GLU A 201 -16.80 3.39 9.10
CA GLU A 201 -16.94 4.22 10.30
C GLU A 201 -18.30 3.98 10.96
N ASN A 202 -18.33 3.81 12.28
CA ASN A 202 -19.57 3.69 13.08
C ASN A 202 -20.58 2.66 12.53
N GLY A 203 -20.09 1.50 12.08
CA GLY A 203 -20.92 0.42 11.55
C GLY A 203 -21.44 0.64 10.12
N ARG A 204 -20.97 1.68 9.43
CA ARG A 204 -21.27 1.95 8.01
C ARG A 204 -20.07 1.69 7.14
N ALA A 205 -20.33 1.32 5.89
CA ALA A 205 -19.32 1.07 4.87
C ALA A 205 -19.70 1.83 3.60
N ASP A 206 -18.83 2.74 3.17
CA ASP A 206 -19.03 3.61 2.03
C ASP A 206 -17.93 3.39 0.98
N LEU A 207 -18.32 3.15 -0.27
CA LEU A 207 -17.38 3.06 -1.38
C LEU A 207 -16.82 4.45 -1.67
N ILE A 208 -15.51 4.64 -1.49
CA ILE A 208 -14.84 5.93 -1.73
C ILE A 208 -13.95 5.92 -2.97
N VAL A 209 -13.58 4.73 -3.46
CA VAL A 209 -12.93 4.55 -4.76
C VAL A 209 -13.48 3.29 -5.41
N GLU A 210 -14.01 3.41 -6.62
CA GLU A 210 -14.55 2.29 -7.38
C GLU A 210 -13.42 1.35 -7.86
N ARG A 211 -13.73 0.05 -7.94
CA ARG A 211 -12.82 -0.93 -8.55
C ARG A 211 -12.79 -0.71 -10.06
N GLU A 212 -11.59 -0.74 -10.65
CA GLU A 212 -11.47 -0.71 -12.11
C GLU A 212 -12.12 -1.94 -12.75
N ASN A 213 -12.61 -1.79 -13.97
CA ASN A 213 -13.17 -2.88 -14.77
C ASN A 213 -12.41 -3.03 -16.11
N LEU A 214 -12.87 -3.93 -16.97
CA LEU A 214 -12.22 -4.18 -18.27
C LEU A 214 -12.17 -2.92 -19.15
N GLU A 215 -13.22 -2.09 -19.14
CA GLU A 215 -13.30 -0.87 -19.93
C GLU A 215 -12.24 0.14 -19.50
N ASP A 216 -12.01 0.29 -18.18
CA ASP A 216 -10.95 1.16 -17.65
C ASP A 216 -9.57 0.74 -18.15
N LEU A 217 -9.32 -0.58 -18.20
CA LEU A 217 -8.05 -1.15 -18.62
C LEU A 217 -7.79 -0.95 -20.11
N VAL A 218 -8.81 -1.04 -20.96
CA VAL A 218 -8.66 -1.01 -22.43
C VAL A 218 -9.04 0.33 -23.05
N ARG A 219 -9.45 1.33 -22.28
CA ARG A 219 -9.90 2.64 -22.82
C ARG A 219 -8.87 3.34 -23.71
N HIS A 220 -7.58 3.05 -23.52
CA HIS A 220 -6.47 3.60 -24.30
C HIS A 220 -5.97 2.66 -25.40
N ASP A 221 -6.55 1.47 -25.52
CA ASP A 221 -6.20 0.52 -26.57
C ASP A 221 -6.80 0.99 -27.91
N VAL A 222 -5.95 1.28 -28.89
CA VAL A 222 -6.37 1.68 -30.25
C VAL A 222 -6.08 0.55 -31.22
N THR A 223 -7.10 -0.02 -31.84
CA THR A 223 -6.90 -0.95 -32.97
C THR A 223 -6.41 -0.17 -34.19
N PRO A 224 -5.19 -0.46 -34.72
CA PRO A 224 -4.68 0.20 -35.92
C PRO A 224 -5.65 0.05 -37.10
N ALA A 225 -5.84 1.12 -37.87
CA ALA A 225 -6.83 1.15 -38.96
C ALA A 225 -6.69 -0.03 -39.94
N ARG A 226 -5.45 -0.43 -40.28
CA ARG A 226 -5.16 -1.56 -41.17
C ARG A 226 -5.55 -2.94 -40.61
N LEU A 227 -5.73 -3.06 -39.30
CA LEU A 227 -6.11 -4.29 -38.60
C LEU A 227 -7.61 -4.34 -38.28
N ARG A 228 -8.36 -3.27 -38.60
CA ARG A 228 -9.82 -3.25 -38.44
C ARG A 228 -10.43 -4.19 -39.48
N ILE A 229 -10.76 -5.40 -39.05
CA ILE A 229 -11.50 -6.35 -39.88
C ILE A 229 -12.84 -5.68 -40.22
N HIS A 230 -13.02 -5.34 -41.49
CA HIS A 230 -14.31 -4.89 -41.98
C HIS A 230 -15.23 -6.09 -41.85
N ALA A 231 -16.21 -6.03 -40.94
CA ALA A 231 -17.26 -7.03 -40.84
C ALA A 231 -17.99 -7.07 -42.18
N ARG A 232 -17.53 -7.94 -43.10
CA ARG A 232 -18.15 -8.15 -44.40
C ARG A 232 -19.55 -8.70 -44.15
N ARG A 233 -20.55 -7.84 -44.42
CA ARG A 233 -21.99 -8.09 -44.57
C ARG A 233 -22.39 -9.58 -44.59
N ARG A 234 -22.75 -10.14 -43.44
CA ARG A 234 -23.69 -11.28 -43.37
C ARG A 234 -25.11 -10.73 -43.36
N ARG A 235 -25.65 -10.40 -44.54
CA ARG A 235 -27.10 -10.28 -44.83
C ARG A 235 -27.28 -10.02 -46.33
N ALA A 236 -27.16 -11.08 -47.12
CA ALA A 236 -27.96 -11.20 -48.35
C ALA A 236 -28.93 -12.36 -48.09
N GLY A 237 -29.98 -12.05 -47.34
CA GLY A 237 -31.11 -12.96 -47.15
C GLY A 237 -31.89 -13.07 -48.46
N LYS A 238 -32.22 -14.31 -48.82
CA LYS A 238 -33.16 -14.71 -49.87
C LYS A 238 -34.36 -13.75 -49.96
N ALA A 239 -34.68 -13.33 -51.19
CA ALA A 239 -35.99 -12.79 -51.51
C ALA A 239 -37.08 -13.84 -51.21
N PRO A 240 -38.23 -13.46 -50.62
CA PRO A 240 -39.36 -14.38 -50.49
C PRO A 240 -39.96 -14.65 -51.87
N GLY A 241 -40.15 -15.93 -52.18
CA GLY A 241 -40.79 -16.37 -53.41
C GLY A 241 -42.24 -15.91 -53.50
N ALA A 242 -42.64 -15.50 -54.71
CA ALA A 242 -44.02 -15.35 -55.11
C ALA A 242 -44.62 -16.73 -55.42
N ALA A 243 -45.74 -17.05 -54.79
CA ALA A 243 -46.75 -18.02 -55.22
C ALA A 243 -48.07 -17.57 -54.58
N LEU A 244 -49.00 -16.95 -55.29
CA LEU A 244 -49.97 -17.46 -56.29
C LEU A 244 -51.36 -17.50 -55.64
N ALA A 245 -52.23 -16.59 -56.10
CA ALA A 245 -53.67 -16.73 -56.00
C ALA A 245 -54.14 -17.31 -57.35
N ASP A 246 -54.69 -18.51 -57.28
CA ASP A 246 -55.92 -18.99 -57.95
C ASP A 246 -56.20 -20.43 -57.47
#